data_AF-A0A7J6QSD3-F1
#
_entry.id   AF-A0A7J6QSD3-F1
#
_cell.length_a   1.000
_cell.length_b   1.000
_cell.length_c   1.000
_cell.angle_alpha   90.00
_cell.angle_beta   90.00
_cell.angle_gamma   90.00
#
_symmetry.space_group_name_H-M   'P 1'
#
loop_
_entity.id
_entity.type
_entity.pdbx_description
1 polymer ?
#
loop_
_entity_poly.entity_id
_entity_poly.type
_entity_poly.pdbx_seq_one_letter_code
_entity_poly.pdbx_strand_id
1 'polypeptide(L)'
;FGALETAATVFEKYAGSGRAMIGSFHDGYDIRMATYPTVLPLDLLNRKLKNYRMVPSRYRYLVRSNEVLRELQYILKEFQEVHLALYRKIMQEIFSPALKEASQAAKAAKLAKLLVVELEIFYDLNVVDIPEYYEDNSATWFEGFLRLLEWQDVPAALKAPDDETPGAIENLKAQVCRNVALYADKYQEQVEP
;
A
#
# COMPACT_ATOMS: atom_id res chain seq x y z
N PHE A 1 -9.35 -3.18 10.18
CA PHE A 1 -8.50 -2.58 11.23
C PHE A 1 -7.65 -3.65 11.92
N GLY A 2 -8.19 -4.84 12.25
CA GLY A 2 -7.35 -5.98 12.66
C GLY A 2 -6.25 -6.33 11.64
N ALA A 3 -6.55 -6.22 10.34
CA ALA A 3 -5.56 -6.38 9.27
C ALA A 3 -4.31 -5.47 9.47
N LEU A 4 -4.49 -4.23 9.90
CA LEU A 4 -3.39 -3.28 10.11
C LEU A 4 -2.55 -3.56 11.35
N GLU A 5 -3.16 -4.14 12.39
CA GLU A 5 -2.43 -4.62 13.56
C GLU A 5 -1.58 -5.83 13.18
N THR A 6 -2.10 -6.74 12.36
CA THR A 6 -1.35 -7.85 11.78
C THR A 6 -0.16 -7.33 10.94
N ALA A 7 -0.38 -6.39 10.01
CA ALA A 7 0.72 -5.78 9.25
C ALA A 7 1.76 -5.11 10.15
N ALA A 8 1.33 -4.43 11.21
CA ALA A 8 2.22 -3.76 12.15
C ALA A 8 3.18 -4.74 12.83
N THR A 9 2.63 -5.82 13.38
CA THR A 9 3.40 -6.87 14.06
C THR A 9 4.37 -7.56 13.11
N VAL A 10 3.91 -7.85 11.89
CA VAL A 10 4.71 -8.47 10.84
C VAL A 10 5.91 -7.58 10.49
N PHE A 11 5.70 -6.31 10.20
CA PHE A 11 6.81 -5.43 9.81
C PHE A 11 7.73 -5.03 10.95
N GLU A 12 7.27 -4.94 12.21
CA GLU A 12 8.16 -4.76 13.37
C GLU A 12 9.14 -5.93 13.52
N LYS A 13 8.65 -7.16 13.28
CA LYS A 13 9.49 -8.37 13.24
C LYS A 13 10.59 -8.28 12.17
N TYR A 14 10.31 -7.72 11.00
CA TYR A 14 11.28 -7.62 9.89
C TYR A 14 12.15 -6.35 9.91
N ALA A 15 11.62 -5.22 10.38
CA ALA A 15 12.35 -3.96 10.50
C ALA A 15 13.43 -4.01 11.59
N GLY A 16 13.22 -4.81 12.65
CA GLY A 16 14.23 -5.10 13.67
C GLY A 16 15.37 -6.02 13.21
N SER A 17 15.21 -6.73 12.09
CA SER A 17 16.16 -7.74 11.59
C SER A 17 17.26 -7.17 10.67
N GLY A 18 17.51 -5.86 10.69
CA GLY A 18 18.44 -5.18 9.79
C GLY A 18 19.91 -5.64 9.80
N ARG A 19 20.29 -6.65 10.60
CA ARG A 19 21.57 -7.37 10.57
C ARG A 19 21.57 -8.48 11.64
N ALA A 20 20.90 -9.62 11.44
CA ALA A 20 21.23 -10.88 12.13
C ALA A 20 20.34 -12.06 11.71
N MET A 21 20.99 -13.09 11.13
CA MET A 21 20.82 -14.53 11.41
C MET A 21 19.44 -15.18 11.15
N ILE A 22 19.32 -16.16 10.24
CA ILE A 22 19.83 -17.54 10.38
C ILE A 22 20.13 -17.94 11.83
N GLY A 23 19.10 -18.22 12.62
CA GLY A 23 19.26 -18.99 13.86
C GLY A 23 18.64 -18.33 15.09
N SER A 24 17.69 -19.07 15.66
CA SER A 24 17.13 -18.96 17.02
C SER A 24 16.51 -17.61 17.42
N PHE A 25 15.28 -17.64 17.93
CA PHE A 25 15.02 -17.35 19.34
C PHE A 25 13.53 -17.59 19.61
N HIS A 26 13.29 -18.69 20.34
CA HIS A 26 12.21 -18.81 21.31
C HIS A 26 12.43 -17.70 22.35
N ASP A 27 11.47 -16.80 22.54
CA ASP A 27 10.96 -16.50 23.89
C ASP A 27 9.81 -15.49 23.83
N GLY A 28 8.86 -15.71 24.73
CA GLY A 28 7.54 -15.13 24.74
C GLY A 28 7.53 -13.60 24.80
N TYR A 29 6.75 -13.01 23.90
CA TYR A 29 6.07 -11.76 24.16
C TYR A 29 4.59 -12.03 24.36
N ASP A 30 4.18 -11.98 25.63
CA ASP A 30 2.80 -11.94 26.09
C ASP A 30 2.15 -10.67 25.50
N ILE A 31 1.48 -10.80 24.35
CA ILE A 31 0.62 -9.75 23.78
C ILE A 31 -0.66 -9.73 24.61
N ARG A 32 -0.56 -9.19 25.81
CA ARG A 32 -1.75 -8.67 26.50
C ARG A 32 -2.33 -7.60 25.60
N MET A 33 -3.44 -7.94 24.96
CA MET A 33 -4.31 -7.04 24.22
C MET A 33 -4.68 -5.87 25.14
N ALA A 34 -3.85 -4.82 25.14
CA ALA A 34 -4.28 -3.51 25.56
C ALA A 34 -5.39 -3.12 24.59
N THR A 35 -6.58 -2.91 25.13
CA THR A 35 -7.76 -2.40 24.44
C THR A 35 -7.42 -1.09 23.73
N TYR A 36 -6.94 -1.19 22.49
CA TYR A 36 -6.85 -0.07 21.57
C TYR A 36 -8.29 0.28 21.15
N PRO A 37 -8.65 1.58 21.10
CA PRO A 37 -9.97 1.96 20.61
C PRO A 37 -10.15 1.40 19.19
N THR A 38 -11.32 0.81 18.98
CA THR A 38 -11.73 -0.10 17.90
C THR A 38 -11.61 0.48 16.46
N VAL A 39 -11.03 1.66 16.29
CA VAL A 39 -10.72 2.31 15.01
C VAL A 39 -9.43 3.13 15.17
N LEU A 40 -8.32 2.70 14.54
CA LEU A 40 -7.09 3.51 14.48
C LEU A 40 -7.38 4.84 13.76
N PRO A 41 -7.02 6.00 14.34
CA PRO A 41 -7.18 7.29 13.66
C PRO A 41 -6.40 7.33 12.33
N LEU A 42 -6.98 7.97 11.30
CA LEU A 42 -6.37 8.03 9.96
C LEU A 42 -4.95 8.60 9.96
N ASP A 43 -4.62 9.52 10.86
CA ASP A 43 -3.26 10.08 10.95
C ASP A 43 -2.25 9.06 11.45
N LEU A 44 -2.62 8.27 12.45
CA LEU A 44 -1.77 7.20 12.98
C LEU A 44 -1.59 6.09 11.94
N LEU A 45 -2.67 5.77 11.22
CA LEU A 45 -2.63 4.81 10.12
C LEU A 45 -1.69 5.28 8.99
N ASN A 46 -1.84 6.54 8.53
CA ASN A 46 -0.95 7.15 7.55
C ASN A 46 0.52 7.05 7.97
N ARG A 47 0.83 7.36 9.24
CA ARG A 47 2.19 7.25 9.77
C ARG A 47 2.70 5.81 9.78
N LYS A 48 1.88 4.86 10.26
CA LYS A 48 2.24 3.45 10.33
C LYS A 48 2.57 2.88 8.95
N LEU A 49 1.73 3.11 7.95
CA LEU A 49 1.98 2.61 6.59
C LEU A 49 3.21 3.23 5.92
N LYS A 50 3.47 4.52 6.15
CA LYS A 50 4.71 5.15 5.67
C LYS A 50 5.94 4.46 6.25
N ASN A 51 5.91 4.09 7.53
CA ASN A 51 6.98 3.31 8.13
C ASN A 51 7.05 1.89 7.54
N TYR A 52 5.90 1.23 7.32
CA TYR A 52 5.87 -0.12 6.75
C TYR A 52 6.42 -0.16 5.33
N ARG A 53 6.14 0.84 4.51
CA ARG A 53 6.72 0.97 3.16
C ARG A 53 8.25 0.96 3.15
N MET A 54 8.92 1.35 4.24
CA MET A 54 10.39 1.38 4.29
C MET A 54 11.05 0.01 4.11
N VAL A 55 10.33 -1.09 4.38
CA VAL A 55 10.84 -2.46 4.19
C VAL A 55 10.78 -2.86 2.71
N PRO A 56 9.61 -2.91 2.05
CA PRO A 56 9.52 -3.30 0.65
C PRO A 56 10.21 -2.28 -0.30
N SER A 57 10.30 -1.00 0.06
CA SER A 57 10.95 0.01 -0.79
C SER A 57 12.44 -0.23 -1.02
N ARG A 58 13.11 -1.00 -0.15
CA ARG A 58 14.53 -1.37 -0.31
C ARG A 58 14.74 -2.26 -1.53
N TYR A 59 13.75 -3.07 -1.88
CA TYR A 59 13.84 -4.04 -2.96
C TYR A 59 13.73 -3.40 -4.36
N ARG A 60 13.30 -2.13 -4.46
CA ARG A 60 13.22 -1.38 -5.73
C ARG A 60 14.52 -1.35 -6.53
N TYR A 61 15.64 -1.32 -5.83
CA TYR A 61 16.97 -1.15 -6.42
C TYR A 61 17.80 -2.43 -6.37
N LEU A 62 17.22 -3.51 -5.84
CA LEU A 62 17.92 -4.79 -5.75
C LEU A 62 17.74 -5.58 -7.03
N VAL A 63 18.83 -6.19 -7.48
CA VAL A 63 18.80 -7.14 -8.59
C VAL A 63 18.04 -8.39 -8.14
N ARG A 64 17.17 -8.90 -9.01
CA ARG A 64 16.44 -10.16 -8.79
C ARG A 64 17.42 -11.29 -8.47
N SER A 65 17.26 -11.91 -7.30
CA SER A 65 18.05 -13.06 -6.85
C SER A 65 17.18 -14.00 -6.01
N ASN A 66 17.61 -15.26 -5.87
CA ASN A 66 16.88 -16.25 -5.04
C ASN A 66 16.76 -15.82 -3.57
N GLU A 67 17.74 -15.06 -3.06
CA GLU A 67 17.70 -14.51 -1.69
C GLU A 67 16.63 -13.42 -1.58
N VAL A 68 16.65 -12.45 -2.50
CA VAL A 68 15.66 -11.37 -2.57
C VAL A 68 14.24 -11.91 -2.72
N LEU A 69 14.03 -12.86 -3.63
CA LEU A 69 12.71 -13.47 -3.86
C LEU A 69 12.21 -14.21 -2.61
N ARG A 70 13.10 -14.91 -1.90
CA ARG A 70 12.74 -15.62 -0.67
C ARG A 70 12.34 -14.67 0.45
N GLU A 71 13.09 -13.59 0.65
CA GLU A 71 12.74 -12.57 1.65
C GLU A 71 11.39 -11.91 1.34
N LEU A 72 11.19 -11.51 0.09
CA LEU A 72 9.92 -10.93 -0.36
C LEU A 72 8.76 -11.90 -0.15
N GLN A 73 8.93 -13.18 -0.47
CA GLN A 73 7.90 -14.20 -0.21
C GLN A 73 7.49 -14.30 1.26
N TYR A 74 8.43 -14.14 2.20
CA TYR A 74 8.09 -14.11 3.62
C TYR A 74 7.25 -12.89 4.00
N ILE A 75 7.61 -11.71 3.49
CA ILE A 75 6.84 -10.48 3.72
C ILE A 75 5.43 -10.62 3.11
N LEU A 76 5.35 -11.15 1.89
CA LEU A 76 4.10 -11.31 1.14
C LEU A 76 3.11 -12.21 1.86
N LYS A 77 3.55 -13.39 2.35
CA LYS A 77 2.67 -14.34 3.06
C LYS A 77 1.94 -13.72 4.25
N GLU A 78 2.57 -12.78 4.91
CA GLU A 78 2.05 -12.16 6.12
C GLU A 78 1.26 -10.86 5.84
N PHE A 79 1.50 -10.21 4.69
CA PHE A 79 0.99 -8.86 4.42
C PHE A 79 -0.01 -8.76 3.26
N GLN A 80 0.07 -9.64 2.26
CA GLN A 80 -0.65 -9.47 0.99
C GLN A 80 -2.19 -9.42 1.15
N GLU A 81 -2.76 -10.23 2.05
CA GLU A 81 -4.20 -10.23 2.32
C GLU A 81 -4.64 -8.95 3.03
N VAL A 82 -3.86 -8.52 4.01
CA VAL A 82 -4.08 -7.28 4.76
C VAL A 82 -4.07 -6.09 3.83
N HIS A 83 -3.07 -6.03 2.95
CA HIS A 83 -2.87 -4.94 2.01
C HIS A 83 -4.07 -4.83 1.06
N LEU A 84 -4.51 -5.94 0.48
CA LEU A 84 -5.68 -5.95 -0.40
C LEU A 84 -6.97 -5.55 0.35
N ALA A 85 -7.18 -6.05 1.57
CA ALA A 85 -8.34 -5.69 2.38
C ALA A 85 -8.35 -4.19 2.72
N LEU A 86 -7.18 -3.62 3.00
CA LEU A 86 -7.02 -2.21 3.29
C LEU A 86 -7.27 -1.34 2.06
N TYR A 87 -6.69 -1.70 0.91
CA TYR A 87 -6.94 -1.06 -0.37
C TYR A 87 -8.45 -1.00 -0.68
N ARG A 88 -9.15 -2.15 -0.61
CA ARG A 88 -10.61 -2.23 -0.83
C ARG A 88 -11.37 -1.26 0.08
N LYS A 89 -11.01 -1.21 1.36
CA LYS A 89 -11.65 -0.32 2.33
C LYS A 89 -11.41 1.15 2.02
N ILE A 90 -10.18 1.54 1.71
CA ILE A 90 -9.83 2.92 1.39
C ILE A 90 -10.53 3.35 0.09
N MET A 91 -10.56 2.48 -0.92
CA MET A 91 -11.29 2.71 -2.17
C MET A 91 -12.79 2.88 -1.94
N GLN A 92 -13.40 2.09 -1.06
CA GLN A 92 -14.79 2.29 -0.69
C GLN A 92 -15.02 3.65 -0.02
N GLU A 93 -14.16 4.03 0.94
CA GLU A 93 -14.33 5.28 1.68
C GLU A 93 -14.04 6.52 0.83
N ILE A 94 -13.00 6.50 -0.01
CA ILE A 94 -12.58 7.67 -0.80
C ILE A 94 -13.61 8.05 -1.87
N PHE A 95 -14.36 7.09 -2.39
CA PHE A 95 -15.45 7.32 -3.33
C PHE A 95 -16.82 7.48 -2.66
N SER A 96 -16.89 7.55 -1.33
CA SER A 96 -18.14 7.82 -0.62
C SER A 96 -18.68 9.21 -1.00
N PRO A 97 -19.97 9.35 -1.36
CA PRO A 97 -20.57 10.64 -1.69
C PRO A 97 -20.42 11.68 -0.56
N ALA A 98 -20.38 11.23 0.70
CA ALA A 98 -20.21 12.10 1.86
C ALA A 98 -18.89 12.90 1.83
N LEU A 99 -17.84 12.39 1.18
CA LEU A 99 -16.57 13.11 1.09
C LEU A 99 -16.62 14.36 0.20
N LYS A 100 -17.72 14.58 -0.54
CA LYS A 100 -17.95 15.82 -1.29
C LYS A 100 -18.31 17.00 -0.38
N GLU A 101 -18.75 16.74 0.86
CA GLU A 101 -19.09 17.79 1.82
C GLU A 101 -17.83 18.50 2.35
N ALA A 102 -17.89 19.83 2.50
CA ALA A 102 -16.80 20.62 3.06
C ALA A 102 -16.40 20.17 4.48
N SER A 103 -17.36 19.68 5.27
CA SER A 103 -17.14 19.10 6.60
C SER A 103 -16.18 17.91 6.58
N GLN A 104 -16.09 17.20 5.45
CA GLN A 104 -15.27 16.01 5.26
C GLN A 104 -13.93 16.29 4.57
N ALA A 105 -13.60 17.54 4.24
CA ALA A 105 -12.39 17.90 3.51
C ALA A 105 -11.10 17.35 4.15
N ALA A 106 -10.99 17.46 5.48
CA ALA A 106 -9.85 16.92 6.22
C ALA A 106 -9.76 15.40 6.15
N LYS A 107 -10.91 14.70 6.17
CA LYS A 107 -10.97 13.24 6.03
C LYS A 107 -10.57 12.82 4.61
N ALA A 108 -11.09 13.50 3.60
CA ALA A 108 -10.76 13.25 2.19
C ALA A 108 -9.25 13.39 1.94
N ALA A 109 -8.64 14.48 2.40
CA ALA A 109 -7.20 14.71 2.26
C ALA A 109 -6.37 13.61 2.95
N LYS A 110 -6.79 13.12 4.13
CA LYS A 110 -6.11 12.03 4.85
C LYS A 110 -6.26 10.68 4.13
N LEU A 111 -7.43 10.39 3.56
CA LEU A 111 -7.65 9.18 2.78
C LEU A 111 -6.88 9.18 1.46
N ALA A 112 -6.78 10.33 0.78
CA ALA A 112 -5.97 10.43 -0.44
C ALA A 112 -4.48 10.20 -0.14
N LYS A 113 -3.94 10.81 0.91
CA LYS A 113 -2.56 10.55 1.37
C LYS A 113 -2.33 9.08 1.71
N LEU A 114 -3.31 8.46 2.35
CA LEU A 114 -3.28 7.06 2.71
C LEU A 114 -3.23 6.16 1.48
N LEU A 115 -4.11 6.43 0.52
CA LEU A 115 -4.19 5.67 -0.73
C LEU A 115 -2.94 5.83 -1.59
N VAL A 116 -2.31 7.01 -1.63
CA VAL A 116 -1.01 7.16 -2.31
C VAL A 116 0.01 6.19 -1.73
N VAL A 117 0.12 6.12 -0.39
CA VAL A 117 1.08 5.22 0.27
C VAL A 117 0.76 3.75 -0.01
N GLU A 118 -0.50 3.34 0.00
CA GLU A 118 -0.91 1.98 -0.39
C GLU A 118 -0.50 1.65 -1.83
N LEU A 119 -0.75 2.56 -2.77
CA LEU A 119 -0.38 2.37 -4.16
C LEU A 119 1.14 2.35 -4.36
N GLU A 120 1.90 3.06 -3.53
CA GLU A 120 3.37 2.96 -3.52
C GLU A 120 3.84 1.63 -2.93
N ILE A 121 3.19 1.10 -1.89
CA ILE A 121 3.50 -0.22 -1.34
C ILE A 121 3.18 -1.32 -2.36
N PHE A 122 2.08 -1.19 -3.10
CA PHE A 122 1.76 -2.05 -4.24
C PHE A 122 2.92 -2.10 -5.23
N TYR A 123 3.42 -0.94 -5.66
CA TYR A 123 4.59 -0.88 -6.55
C TYR A 123 5.78 -1.64 -5.96
N ASP A 124 6.08 -1.40 -4.68
CA ASP A 124 7.28 -1.91 -4.02
C ASP A 124 7.30 -3.42 -3.90
N LEU A 125 6.12 -4.02 -3.75
CA LEU A 125 5.96 -5.47 -3.65
C LEU A 125 5.93 -6.17 -5.01
N ASN A 126 5.68 -5.43 -6.11
CA ASN A 126 5.53 -5.99 -7.46
C ASN A 126 6.73 -5.65 -8.39
N VAL A 127 7.62 -4.74 -8.00
CA VAL A 127 8.68 -4.22 -8.89
C VAL A 127 9.75 -5.26 -9.25
N VAL A 128 10.10 -6.14 -8.32
CA VAL A 128 11.11 -7.19 -8.56
C VAL A 128 10.54 -8.31 -9.40
N ASP A 129 9.40 -8.83 -8.99
CA ASP A 129 8.63 -9.88 -9.65
C ASP A 129 7.16 -9.69 -9.25
N ILE A 130 6.22 -10.05 -10.12
CA ILE A 130 4.79 -9.97 -9.78
C ILE A 130 4.45 -11.21 -8.96
N PRO A 131 4.06 -11.08 -7.67
CA PRO A 131 3.70 -12.26 -6.89
C PRO A 131 2.35 -12.82 -7.32
N GLU A 132 2.20 -14.15 -7.30
CA GLU A 132 0.98 -14.88 -7.68
C GLU A 132 -0.29 -14.29 -7.04
N TYR A 133 -0.26 -13.98 -5.73
CA TYR A 133 -1.42 -13.38 -5.06
C TYR A 133 -1.87 -12.05 -5.67
N TYR A 134 -0.92 -11.21 -6.12
CA TYR A 134 -1.24 -9.94 -6.77
C TYR A 134 -1.73 -10.14 -8.20
N GLU A 135 -1.20 -11.13 -8.91
CA GLU A 135 -1.67 -11.53 -10.24
C GLU A 135 -3.10 -12.08 -10.18
N ASP A 136 -3.39 -13.01 -9.28
CA ASP A 136 -4.72 -13.59 -9.05
C ASP A 136 -5.78 -12.55 -8.65
N ASN A 137 -5.35 -11.50 -7.93
CA ASN A 137 -6.23 -10.42 -7.49
C ASN A 137 -6.12 -9.15 -8.36
N SER A 138 -5.41 -9.22 -9.49
CA SER A 138 -5.10 -8.06 -10.34
C SER A 138 -6.36 -7.30 -10.76
N ALA A 139 -7.44 -8.01 -11.13
CA ALA A 139 -8.72 -7.41 -11.49
C ALA A 139 -9.21 -6.40 -10.45
N THR A 140 -9.15 -6.72 -9.15
CA THR A 140 -9.56 -5.80 -8.08
C THR A 140 -8.73 -4.52 -8.07
N TRP A 141 -7.41 -4.63 -8.27
CA TRP A 141 -6.51 -3.47 -8.29
C TRP A 141 -6.75 -2.61 -9.54
N PHE A 142 -6.79 -3.23 -10.71
CA PHE A 142 -6.91 -2.52 -11.99
C PHE A 142 -8.28 -1.88 -12.19
N GLU A 143 -9.36 -2.49 -11.71
CA GLU A 143 -10.68 -1.84 -11.67
C GLU A 143 -10.65 -0.56 -10.83
N GLY A 144 -9.99 -0.62 -9.67
CA GLY A 144 -9.81 0.55 -8.82
C GLY A 144 -8.88 1.61 -9.41
N PHE A 145 -7.82 1.19 -10.11
CA PHE A 145 -6.93 2.07 -10.86
C PHE A 145 -7.69 2.84 -11.95
N LEU A 146 -8.48 2.13 -12.76
CA LEU A 146 -9.31 2.72 -13.80
C LEU A 146 -10.28 3.74 -13.19
N ARG A 147 -10.95 3.36 -12.10
CA ARG A 147 -11.88 4.25 -11.38
C ARG A 147 -11.20 5.53 -10.88
N LEU A 148 -9.95 5.48 -10.43
CA LEU A 148 -9.18 6.66 -10.02
C LEU A 148 -8.81 7.54 -11.21
N LEU A 149 -8.39 6.95 -12.33
CA LEU A 149 -8.03 7.67 -13.55
C LEU A 149 -9.23 8.40 -14.15
N GLU A 150 -10.37 7.73 -14.19
CA GLU A 150 -11.64 8.23 -14.74
C GLU A 150 -12.45 9.08 -13.76
N TRP A 151 -11.94 9.35 -12.56
CA TRP A 151 -12.68 10.11 -11.56
C TRP A 151 -12.87 11.57 -11.99
N GLN A 152 -14.10 11.92 -12.40
CA GLN A 152 -14.49 13.27 -12.82
C GLN A 152 -15.00 14.13 -11.65
N ASP A 153 -15.87 13.55 -10.80
CA ASP A 153 -16.50 14.23 -9.66
C ASP A 153 -15.60 14.26 -8.41
N VAL A 154 -14.39 14.75 -8.56
CA VAL A 154 -13.38 14.76 -7.49
C VAL A 154 -13.77 15.78 -6.40
N PRO A 155 -13.77 15.42 -5.10
CA PRO A 155 -13.98 16.37 -4.01
C PRO A 155 -13.02 17.55 -4.09
N ALA A 156 -13.51 18.77 -3.82
CA ALA A 156 -12.71 19.99 -3.91
C ALA A 156 -11.42 19.91 -3.06
N ALA A 157 -11.48 19.24 -1.91
CA ALA A 157 -10.35 19.03 -1.02
C ALA A 157 -9.20 18.19 -1.61
N LEU A 158 -9.42 17.48 -2.73
CA LEU A 158 -8.41 16.68 -3.41
C LEU A 158 -7.82 17.35 -4.64
N LYS A 159 -8.44 18.43 -5.12
CA LYS A 159 -7.97 19.19 -6.28
C LYS A 159 -6.76 20.04 -5.90
N ALA A 160 -6.02 20.47 -6.92
CA ALA A 160 -4.93 21.40 -6.76
C ALA A 160 -5.42 22.73 -6.13
N PRO A 161 -4.64 23.34 -5.24
CA PRO A 161 -4.95 24.67 -4.70
C PRO A 161 -4.73 25.79 -5.73
N ASP A 162 -3.84 25.55 -6.70
CA ASP A 162 -3.42 26.45 -7.76
C ASP A 162 -2.91 25.63 -8.98
N ASP A 163 -2.66 26.30 -10.11
CA ASP A 163 -2.22 25.65 -11.35
C ASP A 163 -0.74 25.19 -11.32
N GLU A 164 0.04 25.61 -10.32
CA GLU A 164 1.48 25.32 -10.22
C GLU A 164 1.77 24.07 -9.38
N THR A 165 0.86 23.69 -8.48
CA THR A 165 1.04 22.60 -7.53
C THR A 165 0.09 21.44 -7.80
N PRO A 166 0.57 20.19 -7.99
CA PRO A 166 -0.31 19.05 -8.17
C PRO A 166 -1.15 18.79 -6.91
N GLY A 167 -2.46 18.65 -7.09
CA GLY A 167 -3.39 18.24 -6.05
C GLY A 167 -3.22 16.78 -5.64
N ALA A 168 -4.02 16.35 -4.66
CA ALA A 168 -3.97 14.98 -4.17
C ALA A 168 -4.43 13.97 -5.24
N ILE A 169 -5.37 14.35 -6.10
CA ILE A 169 -5.85 13.49 -7.19
C ILE A 169 -4.79 13.30 -8.27
N GLU A 170 -4.03 14.33 -8.62
CA GLU A 170 -2.93 14.24 -9.59
C GLU A 170 -1.85 13.28 -9.08
N ASN A 171 -1.50 13.36 -7.79
CA ASN A 171 -0.56 12.44 -7.15
C ASN A 171 -1.05 10.98 -7.18
N LEU A 172 -2.35 10.75 -6.93
CA LEU A 172 -2.95 9.42 -7.03
C LEU A 172 -2.87 8.88 -8.46
N LYS A 173 -3.29 9.67 -9.45
CA LYS A 173 -3.25 9.29 -10.87
C LYS A 173 -1.83 9.01 -11.33
N ALA A 174 -0.85 9.83 -10.92
CA ALA A 174 0.55 9.62 -11.23
C ALA A 174 1.08 8.29 -10.65
N GLN A 175 0.73 7.95 -9.41
CA GLN A 175 1.12 6.67 -8.82
C GLN A 175 0.42 5.49 -9.51
N VAL A 176 -0.85 5.62 -9.89
CA VAL A 176 -1.56 4.60 -10.68
C VAL A 176 -0.83 4.36 -12.01
N CYS A 177 -0.46 5.41 -12.74
CA CYS A 177 0.29 5.27 -13.99
C CYS A 177 1.61 4.52 -13.79
N ARG A 178 2.35 4.78 -12.70
CA ARG A 178 3.57 4.02 -12.36
C ARG A 178 3.28 2.52 -12.16
N ASN A 179 2.20 2.19 -11.48
CA ASN A 179 1.82 0.80 -11.21
C ASN A 179 1.39 0.07 -12.49
N VAL A 180 0.64 0.75 -13.37
CA VAL A 180 0.22 0.20 -14.66
C VAL A 180 1.42 0.00 -15.59
N ALA A 181 2.34 0.98 -15.65
CA ALA A 181 3.57 0.88 -16.43
C ALA A 181 4.43 -0.32 -16.00
N LEU A 182 4.58 -0.53 -14.68
CA LEU A 182 5.28 -1.70 -14.15
C LEU A 182 4.71 -3.03 -14.68
N TYR A 183 3.38 -3.18 -14.70
CA TYR A 183 2.75 -4.40 -15.20
C TYR A 183 2.92 -4.54 -16.72
N ALA A 184 2.83 -3.45 -17.47
CA ALA A 184 3.09 -3.46 -18.90
C ALA A 184 4.52 -3.93 -19.21
N ASP A 185 5.51 -3.39 -18.50
CA ASP A 185 6.92 -3.78 -18.66
C ASP A 185 7.13 -5.26 -18.32
N LYS A 186 6.58 -5.74 -17.21
CA LYS A 186 6.71 -7.14 -16.77
C LYS A 186 6.04 -8.13 -17.73
N TYR A 187 4.88 -7.80 -18.29
CA TYR A 187 4.24 -8.66 -19.29
C TYR A 187 4.96 -8.61 -20.63
N GLN A 188 5.60 -7.50 -21.00
CA GLN A 188 6.45 -7.44 -22.18
C GLN A 188 7.68 -8.35 -22.03
N GLU A 189 8.38 -8.29 -20.88
CA GLU A 189 9.51 -9.17 -20.56
C GLU A 189 9.15 -10.67 -20.66
N GLN A 190 7.91 -11.06 -20.36
CA GLN A 190 7.44 -12.44 -20.43
C GLN A 190 7.09 -12.92 -21.86
N VAL A 191 6.81 -11.99 -22.77
CA VAL A 191 6.38 -12.27 -24.14
C VAL A 191 7.56 -12.23 -25.12
N GLU A 192 8.62 -11.52 -24.79
CA GLU A 192 9.87 -11.55 -25.57
C GLU A 192 10.54 -12.94 -25.47
N PRO A 193 10.87 -13.60 -26.61
CA PRO A 193 11.35 -14.99 -26.66
C PRO A 193 12.80 -15.21 -26.19
#